data_AF-A0A4Z1JPH5-F1
#
_entry.id   AF-A0A4Z1JPH5-F1
#
_cell.length_a   1.000
_cell.length_b   1.000
_cell.length_c   1.000
_cell.angle_alpha   90.00
_cell.angle_beta   90.00
_cell.angle_gamma   90.00
#
_symmetry.space_group_name_H-M   'P 1'
#
loop_
_entity.id
_entity.type
_entity.pdbx_description
1 polymer ?
#
loop_
_entity_poly.entity_id
_entity_poly.type
_entity_poly.pdbx_seq_one_letter_code
_entity_poly.pdbx_strand_id
1 'polypeptide(L)'
;MPSGKATATINGRTIAETDNWEVVEGNVYFPPSSVKQAMLSKTDHSTHCPWKGDASYYTITFDKTELKNAAWYYPTPFDKAQNIKNYVAFYKNLVDVKAEEN
;
A
#
# COMPACT_ATOMS: atom_id res chain seq x y z
N MET A 1 7.22 5.41 -17.74
CA MET A 1 6.25 4.58 -16.98
C MET A 1 6.78 3.16 -17.07
N PRO A 2 7.01 2.47 -15.95
CA PRO A 2 7.42 1.06 -16.00
C PRO A 2 6.35 0.24 -16.71
N SER A 3 6.75 -0.55 -17.71
CA SER A 3 5.89 -1.39 -18.57
C SER A 3 5.56 -2.73 -17.91
N GLY A 4 5.30 -2.74 -16.61
CA GLY A 4 5.20 -3.98 -15.85
C GLY A 4 3.91 -4.14 -15.04
N LYS A 5 3.93 -5.03 -14.04
CA LYS A 5 2.77 -5.28 -13.18
C LYS A 5 3.21 -5.43 -11.73
N ALA A 6 2.54 -4.71 -10.85
CA ALA A 6 2.65 -4.88 -9.42
C ALA A 6 1.40 -5.60 -8.87
N THR A 7 1.64 -6.60 -8.03
CA THR A 7 0.60 -7.41 -7.40
C THR A 7 0.92 -7.60 -5.92
N ALA A 8 -0.08 -7.38 -5.06
CA ALA A 8 -0.02 -7.68 -3.65
C ALA A 8 -1.01 -8.81 -3.33
N THR A 9 -0.52 -9.89 -2.73
CA THR A 9 -1.32 -11.08 -2.40
C THR A 9 -1.13 -11.52 -0.95
N ILE A 10 -2.19 -12.07 -0.37
CA ILE A 10 -2.18 -12.69 0.97
C ILE A 10 -2.74 -14.10 0.82
N ASN A 11 -1.97 -15.12 1.19
CA ASN A 11 -2.38 -16.53 1.06
C ASN A 11 -2.98 -16.87 -0.32
N GLY A 12 -2.41 -16.30 -1.40
CA GLY A 12 -2.88 -16.51 -2.77
C GLY A 12 -4.08 -15.66 -3.21
N ARG A 13 -4.69 -14.84 -2.34
CA ARG A 13 -5.71 -13.85 -2.76
C ARG A 13 -5.08 -12.50 -3.05
N THR A 14 -5.34 -11.98 -4.24
CA THR A 14 -4.95 -10.62 -4.64
C THR A 14 -5.75 -9.57 -3.88
N ILE A 15 -5.04 -8.69 -3.19
CA ILE A 15 -5.59 -7.53 -2.47
C ILE A 15 -5.36 -6.22 -3.23
N ALA A 16 -4.31 -6.14 -4.04
CA ALA A 16 -4.06 -5.01 -4.93
C ALA A 16 -3.34 -5.48 -6.19
N GLU A 17 -3.70 -4.88 -7.32
CA GLU A 17 -3.09 -5.18 -8.61
C GLU A 17 -3.10 -3.93 -9.49
N THR A 18 -1.95 -3.56 -10.03
CA THR A 18 -1.81 -2.37 -10.86
C THR A 18 -0.68 -2.53 -11.87
N ASP A 19 -0.85 -1.95 -13.05
CA ASP A 19 0.19 -1.72 -14.05
C ASP A 19 0.91 -0.37 -13.83
N ASN A 20 0.41 0.47 -12.92
CA ASN A 20 1.02 1.74 -12.54
C ASN A 20 1.25 1.79 -11.02
N TRP A 21 2.50 1.72 -10.60
CA TRP A 21 2.92 1.78 -9.19
C TRP A 21 4.12 2.71 -9.03
N GLU A 22 4.30 3.20 -7.82
CA GLU A 22 5.46 4.01 -7.44
C GLU A 22 6.33 3.22 -6.47
N VAL A 23 7.65 3.34 -6.58
CA VAL A 23 8.59 2.72 -5.64
C VAL A 23 9.31 3.80 -4.86
N VAL A 24 9.15 3.81 -3.54
CA VAL A 24 9.82 4.77 -2.65
C VAL A 24 10.46 4.00 -1.50
N GLU A 25 11.78 4.17 -1.33
CA GLU A 25 12.58 3.47 -0.31
C GLU A 25 12.39 1.94 -0.34
N GLY A 26 12.29 1.38 -1.55
CA GLY A 26 12.09 -0.06 -1.75
C GLY A 26 10.68 -0.56 -1.44
N ASN A 27 9.74 0.32 -1.07
CA ASN A 27 8.33 -0.03 -0.89
C ASN A 27 7.54 0.27 -2.16
N VAL A 28 6.66 -0.66 -2.53
CA VAL A 28 5.78 -0.54 -3.69
C VAL A 28 4.47 0.10 -3.22
N TYR A 29 4.12 1.21 -3.85
CA TYR A 29 2.94 2.00 -3.57
C TYR A 29 1.92 1.77 -4.69
N PHE A 30 0.74 1.30 -4.30
CA PHE A 30 -0.36 0.98 -5.19
C PHE A 30 -1.38 2.13 -5.18
N PRO A 31 -1.91 2.54 -6.34
CA PRO A 31 -2.95 3.56 -6.38
C PRO A 31 -4.21 3.03 -5.67
N PRO A 32 -4.96 3.89 -4.97
CA PRO A 32 -6.11 3.47 -4.16
C PRO A 32 -7.23 2.82 -4.98
N SER A 33 -7.33 3.14 -6.29
CA SER A 33 -8.26 2.53 -7.23
C SER A 33 -7.96 1.06 -7.53
N SER A 34 -6.71 0.65 -7.40
CA SER A 34 -6.24 -0.72 -7.66
C SER A 34 -6.27 -1.61 -6.42
N VAL A 35 -6.61 -1.05 -5.27
CA VAL A 35 -6.58 -1.72 -3.97
C VAL A 35 -7.99 -2.08 -3.55
N LYS A 36 -8.19 -3.32 -3.08
CA LYS A 36 -9.49 -3.79 -2.58
C LYS A 36 -9.80 -3.20 -1.21
N GLN A 37 -10.35 -1.98 -1.20
CA GLN A 37 -10.75 -1.28 0.03
C GLN A 37 -11.74 -2.06 0.88
N ALA A 38 -12.54 -2.97 0.30
CA ALA A 38 -13.43 -3.85 1.05
C ALA A 38 -12.71 -4.77 2.06
N MET A 39 -11.41 -5.02 1.87
CA MET A 39 -10.56 -5.80 2.79
C MET A 39 -9.75 -4.90 3.73
N LEU A 40 -9.81 -3.58 3.55
CA LEU A 40 -9.06 -2.61 4.33
C LEU A 40 -9.98 -1.91 5.34
N SER A 41 -9.60 -1.98 6.60
CA SER A 41 -10.24 -1.26 7.68
C SER A 41 -9.32 -0.14 8.16
N LYS A 42 -9.84 1.10 8.19
CA LYS A 42 -9.10 2.24 8.73
C LYS A 42 -8.80 2.02 10.20
N THR A 43 -7.62 2.42 10.64
CA THR A 43 -7.28 2.46 12.07
C THR A 43 -6.97 3.89 12.48
N ASP A 44 -7.09 4.17 13.76
CA ASP A 44 -6.64 5.44 14.36
C ASP A 44 -5.12 5.52 14.51
N HIS A 45 -4.39 4.54 13.96
CA HIS A 45 -2.94 4.52 14.02
C HIS A 45 -2.36 5.39 12.90
N SER A 46 -1.53 6.35 13.29
CA SER A 46 -0.78 7.20 12.38
C SER A 46 0.64 7.41 12.86
N THR A 47 1.57 7.55 11.92
CA THR A 47 2.97 7.89 12.23
C THR A 47 3.40 9.10 11.43
N HIS A 48 4.23 9.94 12.02
CA HIS A 48 4.68 11.16 11.38
C HIS A 48 6.08 10.97 10.77
N CYS A 49 6.21 11.26 9.48
CA CYS A 49 7.50 11.27 8.77
C CYS A 49 7.90 12.72 8.44
N PRO A 50 9.13 13.15 8.77
CA PRO A 50 9.56 14.55 8.65
C PRO A 50 9.60 15.07 7.21
N TRP A 51 9.62 14.19 6.21
CA TRP A 51 9.63 14.58 4.80
C TRP A 51 8.47 14.04 3.97
N LYS A 52 7.79 12.99 4.44
CA LYS A 52 6.61 12.42 3.75
C LYS A 52 5.29 12.96 4.30
N GLY A 53 5.25 13.48 5.53
CA GLY A 53 4.01 13.84 6.24
C GLY A 53 3.47 12.68 7.08
N ASP A 54 2.17 12.71 7.34
CA ASP A 54 1.50 11.74 8.23
C ASP A 54 1.07 10.49 7.47
N ALA A 55 1.62 9.35 7.87
CA ALA A 55 1.19 8.03 7.43
C ALA A 55 -0.03 7.60 8.25
N SER A 56 -1.06 7.14 7.58
CA SER A 56 -2.21 6.46 8.17
C SER A 56 -2.14 4.97 7.86
N TYR A 57 -2.66 4.13 8.76
CA TYR A 57 -2.58 2.68 8.62
C TYR A 57 -3.94 2.05 8.33
N TYR A 58 -3.89 0.91 7.67
CA TYR A 58 -5.02 0.03 7.43
C TYR A 58 -4.74 -1.34 8.03
N THR A 59 -5.75 -1.87 8.71
CA THR A 59 -5.83 -3.28 9.06
C THR A 59 -6.42 -4.04 7.88
N ILE A 60 -5.79 -5.14 7.49
CA ILE A 60 -6.29 -5.98 6.40
C ILE A 60 -7.06 -7.14 7.02
N THR A 61 -8.33 -7.27 6.67
CA THR A 61 -9.17 -8.38 7.11
C THR A 61 -9.45 -9.28 5.91
N PHE A 62 -9.07 -10.55 6.03
CA PHE A 62 -9.25 -11.56 5.01
C PHE A 62 -9.75 -12.85 5.66
N ASP A 63 -10.92 -13.33 5.24
CA ASP A 63 -11.56 -14.53 5.76
C ASP A 63 -11.66 -14.52 7.30
N LYS A 64 -10.82 -15.29 8.00
CA LYS A 64 -10.75 -15.35 9.48
C LYS A 64 -9.45 -14.75 10.04
N THR A 65 -8.65 -14.10 9.20
CA THR A 65 -7.35 -13.52 9.53
C THR A 65 -7.45 -12.00 9.51
N GLU A 66 -6.99 -11.38 10.58
CA GLU A 66 -6.85 -9.94 10.70
C GLU A 66 -5.36 -9.59 10.81
N LEU A 67 -4.86 -8.80 9.87
CA LEU A 67 -3.50 -8.30 9.85
C LEU A 67 -3.51 -6.83 10.24
N LYS A 68 -3.27 -6.56 11.53
CA LYS A 68 -3.29 -5.20 12.08
C LYS A 68 -2.18 -4.34 11.50
N ASN A 69 -2.54 -3.13 11.08
CA ASN A 69 -1.61 -2.15 10.49
C ASN A 69 -0.76 -2.72 9.34
N ALA A 70 -1.30 -3.69 8.58
CA ALA A 70 -0.53 -4.39 7.55
C ALA A 70 -0.35 -3.58 6.26
N ALA A 71 -1.09 -2.46 6.13
CA ALA A 71 -0.91 -1.49 5.06
C ALA A 71 -0.84 -0.08 5.62
N TRP A 72 -0.19 0.83 4.90
CA TRP A 72 -0.14 2.26 5.23
C TRP A 72 -0.23 3.11 3.97
N TYR A 73 -0.65 4.36 4.14
CA TYR A 73 -0.82 5.32 3.06
C TYR A 73 -0.64 6.74 3.59
N TYR A 74 -0.36 7.68 2.69
CA TYR A 74 -0.21 9.09 3.02
C TYR A 74 -1.38 9.89 2.44
N PRO A 75 -2.40 10.27 3.24
CA PRO A 75 -3.51 11.09 2.75
C PRO A 75 -3.08 12.53 2.43
N THR A 76 -2.16 13.06 3.23
CA THR A 76 -1.66 14.45 3.14
C THR A 76 -0.14 14.45 3.12
N PRO A 77 0.50 13.93 2.05
CA PRO A 77 1.94 13.94 1.98
C PRO A 77 2.48 15.35 1.76
N PHE A 78 3.76 15.57 2.05
CA PHE A 78 4.45 16.81 1.65
C PHE A 78 4.74 16.85 0.16
N ASP A 79 5.16 18.02 -0.34
CA ASP A 79 5.39 18.30 -1.76
C ASP A 79 6.28 17.24 -2.44
N LYS A 80 7.33 16.82 -1.74
CA LYS A 80 8.29 15.80 -2.21
C LYS A 80 7.72 14.38 -2.35
N ALA A 81 6.56 14.12 -1.76
CA ALA A 81 5.90 12.81 -1.74
C ALA A 81 4.48 12.87 -2.33
N GLN A 82 4.14 13.92 -3.08
CA GLN A 82 2.82 14.05 -3.73
C GLN A 82 2.55 12.93 -4.73
N ASN A 83 3.59 12.35 -5.34
CA ASN A 83 3.47 11.23 -6.26
C ASN A 83 2.86 9.97 -5.62
N ILE A 84 3.01 9.79 -4.30
CA ILE A 84 2.42 8.66 -3.54
C ILE A 84 1.17 9.06 -2.74
N LYS A 85 0.55 10.20 -3.07
CA LYS A 85 -0.64 10.69 -2.35
C LYS A 85 -1.80 9.72 -2.47
N ASN A 86 -2.32 9.28 -1.32
CA ASN A 86 -3.33 8.22 -1.18
C ASN A 86 -2.90 6.84 -1.70
N TYR A 87 -1.63 6.66 -2.10
CA TYR A 87 -1.16 5.35 -2.50
C TYR A 87 -0.94 4.48 -1.26
N VAL A 88 -1.29 3.22 -1.39
CA VAL A 88 -1.23 2.24 -0.32
C VAL A 88 -0.01 1.35 -0.52
N ALA A 89 0.82 1.26 0.51
CA ALA A 89 1.91 0.31 0.59
C ALA A 89 1.58 -0.79 1.62
N PHE A 90 2.21 -1.95 1.46
CA PHE A 90 1.96 -3.14 2.27
C PHE A 90 3.24 -3.64 2.93
N TYR A 91 3.12 -4.16 4.15
CA TYR A 91 4.27 -4.76 4.84
C TYR A 91 4.62 -6.08 4.16
N LYS A 92 5.80 -6.15 3.54
CA LYS A 92 6.31 -7.35 2.84
C LYS A 92 6.43 -8.59 3.73
N ASN A 93 6.50 -8.42 5.05
CA ASN A 93 6.51 -9.52 6.02
C ASN A 93 5.11 -10.16 6.22
N LEU A 94 4.04 -9.46 5.84
CA LEU A 94 2.65 -9.89 6.02
C LEU A 94 1.92 -10.11 4.69
N VAL A 95 2.34 -9.41 3.65
CA VAL A 95 1.75 -9.41 2.31
C VAL A 95 2.85 -9.72 1.30
N ASP A 96 2.60 -10.67 0.40
CA ASP A 96 3.51 -10.98 -0.70
C ASP A 96 3.32 -9.90 -1.78
N VAL A 97 4.29 -8.99 -1.88
CA VAL A 97 4.30 -7.87 -2.82
C VAL A 97 5.33 -8.16 -3.91
N LYS A 98 4.86 -8.26 -5.15
CA LYS A 98 5.69 -8.44 -6.34
C LYS A 98 5.48 -7.28 -7.28
N ALA A 99 6.56 -6.71 -7.78
CA ALA A 99 6.54 -5.71 -8.84
C ALA A 99 7.56 -6.16 -9.88
N GLU A 100 7.07 -6.50 -11.07
CA GLU A 100 7.87 -6.97 -12.18
C GLU A 100 7.84 -5.88 -13.25
N GLU A 101 9.00 -5.36 -13.61
CA GLU A 101 9.19 -4.47 -14.76
C GLU A 101 9.47 -5.33 -16.00
N ASN A 102 8.74 -5.09 -17.09
CA ASN A 102 8.87 -5.82 -18.36
C ASN A 102 9.65 -5.00 -19.38
#